data_AF-A0A256ISB4-F1
#
_entry.id   AF-A0A256ISB4-F1
#
_cell.length_a   1.000
_cell.length_b   1.000
_cell.length_c   1.000
_cell.angle_alpha   90.00
_cell.angle_beta   90.00
_cell.angle_gamma   90.00
#
_symmetry.space_group_name_H-M   'P 1'
#
loop_
_entity.id
_entity.type
_entity.pdbx_description
1 polymer ?
#
loop_
_entity_poly.entity_id
_entity_poly.type
_entity_poly.pdbx_seq_one_letter_code
_entity_poly.pdbx_strand_id
1 'polypeptide(L)'
;MSLAADVEAALAGRDDVVAVGVGTDLLAALLSTRRARGGGRWRAACPPTVVDDLGRAFVLGSAAAEARAQGTVALRAGTGGRSSRTLFASDGRVDAVVGPADDRTLLTDADPDRAPAAAEAVDARFEAADTATIRMPSRTRLLSAARGTLDDRFADDLATVLSTLGTGPAPLDRSGAFDDRTLLVALAARHDHLFADVREWADDVGIAPKQTFSAARRALEERGLVESIKVPMGVGRPNYRLRAVDETLYRVDAGRFLPALRELFEAADPGRAGVGGRRIDDRPVWDRRR
;
A
#
# COMPACT_ATOMS: atom_id res chain seq x y z
N MET A 1 -9.60 22.46 -4.50
CA MET A 1 -9.94 21.03 -4.40
C MET A 1 -8.87 20.26 -5.15
N SER A 2 -8.44 19.08 -4.72
CA SER A 2 -7.44 18.32 -5.50
C SER A 2 -8.11 17.63 -6.69
N LEU A 3 -7.40 17.44 -7.80
CA LEU A 3 -7.93 16.70 -8.96
C LEU A 3 -8.45 15.31 -8.58
N ALA A 4 -7.80 14.64 -7.63
CA ALA A 4 -8.26 13.35 -7.12
C ALA A 4 -9.66 13.44 -6.50
N ALA A 5 -9.93 14.46 -5.68
CA ALA A 5 -11.25 14.68 -5.09
C ALA A 5 -12.31 15.02 -6.14
N ASP A 6 -11.96 15.80 -7.17
CA ASP A 6 -12.86 16.09 -8.29
C ASP A 6 -13.21 14.81 -9.07
N VAL A 7 -12.24 13.92 -9.26
CA VAL A 7 -12.45 12.60 -9.89
C VAL A 7 -13.31 11.70 -9.02
N GLU A 8 -13.05 11.61 -7.71
CA GLU A 8 -13.90 10.83 -6.79
C GLU A 8 -15.36 11.33 -6.84
N ALA A 9 -15.57 12.65 -6.78
CA ALA A 9 -16.89 13.25 -6.89
C ALA A 9 -17.56 12.96 -8.25
N ALA A 10 -16.80 13.06 -9.35
CA ALA A 10 -17.31 12.79 -10.69
C ALA A 10 -17.70 11.32 -10.89
N LEU A 11 -16.98 10.39 -10.25
CA LEU A 11 -17.21 8.95 -10.36
C LEU A 11 -18.22 8.41 -9.35
N ALA A 12 -18.50 9.14 -8.27
CA ALA A 12 -19.33 8.69 -7.17
C ALA A 12 -20.77 8.31 -7.57
N GLY A 13 -21.28 8.62 -8.76
CA GLY A 13 -22.63 8.25 -9.21
C GLY A 13 -22.68 7.15 -10.27
N ARG A 14 -21.56 6.48 -10.59
CA ARG A 14 -21.44 5.65 -11.80
C ARG A 14 -21.28 4.17 -11.47
N ASP A 15 -21.96 3.33 -12.25
CA ASP A 15 -21.88 1.86 -12.12
C ASP A 15 -20.89 1.24 -13.11
N ASP A 16 -20.88 1.71 -14.36
CA ASP A 16 -19.96 1.22 -15.40
C ASP A 16 -18.98 2.32 -15.78
N VAL A 17 -17.72 2.14 -15.35
CA VAL A 17 -16.66 3.12 -15.55
C VAL A 17 -15.52 2.49 -16.35
N VAL A 18 -15.12 3.16 -17.43
CA VAL A 18 -13.88 2.88 -18.15
C VAL A 18 -12.96 4.06 -18.06
N ALA A 19 -11.77 3.82 -17.52
CA ALA A 19 -10.74 4.83 -17.37
C ALA A 19 -9.51 4.46 -18.19
N VAL A 20 -8.93 5.40 -18.92
CA VAL A 20 -7.74 5.15 -19.74
C VAL A 20 -6.71 6.24 -19.51
N GLY A 21 -5.42 5.89 -19.56
CA GLY A 21 -4.34 6.82 -19.26
C GLY A 21 -4.31 7.25 -17.80
N VAL A 22 -4.71 6.36 -16.89
CA VAL A 22 -4.85 6.65 -15.46
C VAL A 22 -3.50 6.65 -14.76
N GLY A 23 -3.11 7.80 -14.22
CA GLY A 23 -1.92 7.95 -13.36
C GLY A 23 -2.12 7.37 -11.96
N THR A 24 -1.04 7.27 -11.18
CA THR A 24 -1.04 6.67 -9.83
C THR A 24 -2.07 7.29 -8.89
N ASP A 25 -2.13 8.62 -8.80
CA ASP A 25 -3.05 9.32 -7.89
C ASP A 25 -4.52 9.14 -8.29
N LEU A 26 -4.79 9.06 -9.60
CA LEU A 26 -6.13 8.86 -10.12
C LEU A 26 -6.58 7.40 -10.03
N LEU A 27 -5.63 6.46 -10.08
CA LEU A 27 -5.91 5.05 -9.80
C LEU A 27 -6.28 4.88 -8.32
N ALA A 28 -5.60 5.58 -7.42
CA ALA A 28 -5.95 5.59 -6.01
C ALA A 28 -7.39 6.08 -5.79
N ALA A 29 -7.77 7.21 -6.38
CA ALA A 29 -9.12 7.76 -6.33
C ALA A 29 -10.18 6.80 -6.91
N LEU A 30 -9.88 6.16 -8.04
CA LEU A 30 -10.77 5.18 -8.67
C LEU A 30 -11.01 3.97 -7.75
N LEU A 31 -9.95 3.42 -7.15
CA LEU A 31 -10.05 2.30 -6.22
C LEU A 31 -10.79 2.67 -4.92
N SER A 32 -10.55 3.88 -4.37
CA SER A 32 -11.29 4.43 -3.24
C SER A 32 -12.80 4.46 -3.54
N THR A 33 -13.17 5.08 -4.66
CA THR A 33 -14.56 5.26 -5.07
C THR A 33 -15.26 3.92 -5.27
N ARG A 34 -14.60 2.98 -5.97
CA ARG A 34 -15.12 1.64 -6.21
C ARG A 34 -15.32 0.84 -4.92
N ARG A 35 -14.42 0.99 -3.94
CA ARG A 35 -14.54 0.34 -2.63
C ARG A 35 -15.73 0.90 -1.84
N ALA A 36 -15.97 2.20 -1.90
CA ALA A 36 -17.04 2.86 -1.16
C ALA A 36 -18.45 2.53 -1.67
N ARG A 37 -18.65 2.39 -2.99
CA ARG A 37 -19.98 2.07 -3.55
C ARG A 37 -20.33 0.59 -3.53
N GLY A 38 -19.36 -0.28 -3.83
CA GLY A 38 -19.67 -1.65 -4.24
C GLY A 38 -20.36 -1.72 -5.62
N GLY A 39 -20.52 -2.91 -6.19
CA GLY A 39 -21.20 -3.12 -7.47
C GLY A 39 -20.50 -2.55 -8.71
N GLY A 40 -21.13 -2.71 -9.89
CA GLY A 40 -20.68 -2.11 -11.15
C GLY A 40 -19.46 -2.74 -11.83
N ARG A 41 -19.26 -2.47 -13.13
CA ARG A 41 -18.07 -2.90 -13.89
C ARG A 41 -17.07 -1.76 -14.03
N TRP A 42 -15.95 -1.89 -13.34
CA TRP A 42 -14.89 -0.89 -13.34
C TRP A 42 -13.68 -1.41 -14.11
N ARG A 43 -13.20 -0.62 -15.06
CA ARG A 43 -12.13 -0.97 -15.98
C ARG A 43 -11.14 0.19 -16.04
N ALA A 44 -9.85 -0.09 -15.88
CA ALA A 44 -8.83 0.95 -16.00
C ALA A 44 -7.61 0.47 -16.80
N ALA A 45 -7.18 1.28 -17.77
CA ALA A 45 -5.90 1.13 -18.46
C ALA A 45 -4.92 2.19 -17.95
N CYS A 46 -3.84 1.72 -17.33
CA CYS A 46 -2.76 2.55 -16.79
C CYS A 46 -1.57 2.56 -17.75
N PRO A 47 -0.74 3.62 -17.77
CA PRO A 47 0.58 3.56 -18.39
C PRO A 47 1.43 2.42 -17.80
N PRO A 48 2.33 1.78 -18.59
CA PRO A 48 3.21 0.72 -18.09
C PRO A 48 4.01 1.14 -16.86
N THR A 49 4.48 2.38 -16.82
CA THR A 49 5.23 2.95 -15.70
C THR A 49 4.42 2.93 -14.39
N VAL A 50 3.13 3.23 -14.46
CA VAL A 50 2.23 3.17 -13.30
C VAL A 50 2.10 1.73 -12.81
N VAL A 51 1.96 0.76 -13.72
CA VAL A 51 1.89 -0.66 -13.36
C VAL A 51 3.19 -1.14 -12.71
N ASP A 52 4.35 -0.70 -13.20
CA ASP A 52 5.66 -0.99 -12.59
C ASP A 52 5.81 -0.39 -11.19
N ASP A 53 5.26 0.82 -10.99
CA ASP A 53 5.24 1.54 -9.71
C ASP A 53 4.34 0.86 -8.67
N LEU A 54 3.23 0.25 -9.09
CA LEU A 54 2.41 -0.59 -8.19
C LEU A 54 3.21 -1.73 -7.57
N GLY A 55 4.22 -2.26 -8.28
CA GLY A 55 5.14 -3.25 -7.73
C GLY A 55 6.08 -2.73 -6.63
N ARG A 56 6.08 -1.42 -6.36
CA ARG A 56 6.91 -0.78 -5.32
C ARG A 56 6.07 0.00 -4.29
N ALA A 57 4.82 0.31 -4.60
CA ALA A 57 3.89 0.99 -3.71
C ALA A 57 3.09 -0.04 -2.90
N PHE A 58 3.52 -0.36 -1.68
CA PHE A 58 2.91 -1.41 -0.85
C PHE A 58 1.38 -1.28 -0.69
N VAL A 59 0.90 -0.08 -0.33
CA VAL A 59 -0.51 0.16 -0.04
C VAL A 59 -1.36 0.13 -1.31
N LEU A 60 -1.01 0.95 -2.31
CA LEU A 60 -1.76 1.06 -3.56
C LEU A 60 -1.62 -0.22 -4.41
N GLY A 61 -0.41 -0.79 -4.48
CA GLY A 61 -0.12 -2.01 -5.22
C GLY A 61 -0.88 -3.22 -4.70
N SER A 62 -0.91 -3.42 -3.37
CA SER A 62 -1.68 -4.52 -2.79
C SER A 62 -3.19 -4.33 -2.94
N ALA A 63 -3.67 -3.08 -2.88
CA ALA A 63 -5.08 -2.75 -3.13
C ALA A 63 -5.48 -2.99 -4.59
N ALA A 64 -4.63 -2.58 -5.55
CA ALA A 64 -4.85 -2.81 -6.98
C ALA A 64 -4.81 -4.31 -7.32
N ALA A 65 -3.85 -5.05 -6.73
CA ALA A 65 -3.76 -6.50 -6.86
C ALA A 65 -4.99 -7.20 -6.26
N GLU A 66 -5.49 -6.74 -5.10
CA GLU A 66 -6.73 -7.24 -4.49
C GLU A 66 -7.93 -6.99 -5.40
N ALA A 67 -8.12 -5.77 -5.88
CA ALA A 67 -9.24 -5.41 -6.75
C ALA A 67 -9.25 -6.23 -8.05
N ARG A 68 -8.07 -6.51 -8.61
CA ARG A 68 -7.93 -7.40 -9.78
C ARG A 68 -8.23 -8.86 -9.42
N ALA A 69 -7.70 -9.36 -8.31
CA ALA A 69 -7.91 -10.74 -7.87
C ALA A 69 -9.38 -11.05 -7.55
N GLN A 70 -10.11 -10.07 -7.01
CA GLN A 70 -11.55 -10.17 -6.75
C GLN A 70 -12.42 -9.89 -7.98
N GLY A 71 -11.82 -9.48 -9.11
CA GLY A 71 -12.56 -9.09 -10.32
C GLY A 71 -13.40 -7.82 -10.15
N THR A 72 -13.18 -7.03 -9.10
CA THR A 72 -13.93 -5.78 -8.86
C THR A 72 -13.46 -4.65 -9.78
N VAL A 73 -12.20 -4.69 -10.23
CA VAL A 73 -11.64 -3.80 -11.24
C VAL A 73 -10.78 -4.58 -12.23
N ALA A 74 -11.05 -4.45 -13.53
CA ALA A 74 -10.17 -4.98 -14.56
C ALA A 74 -9.06 -3.96 -14.86
N LEU A 75 -7.80 -4.35 -14.61
CA LEU A 75 -6.63 -3.49 -14.81
C LEU A 75 -5.82 -3.94 -16.02
N ARG A 76 -5.52 -2.97 -16.89
CA ARG A 76 -4.72 -3.13 -18.11
C ARG A 76 -3.54 -2.17 -18.17
N ALA A 77 -2.51 -2.54 -18.92
CA ALA A 77 -1.32 -1.74 -19.18
C ALA A 77 -1.37 -1.25 -20.64
N GLY A 78 -1.38 0.06 -20.85
CA GLY A 78 -1.38 0.65 -22.19
C GLY A 78 -0.10 0.36 -22.96
N THR A 79 -0.15 0.35 -24.28
CA THR A 79 0.97 -0.05 -25.17
C THR A 79 2.03 1.05 -25.42
N GLY A 80 2.17 2.02 -24.51
CA GLY A 80 3.24 3.04 -24.57
C GLY A 80 3.17 4.08 -25.70
N GLY A 81 2.14 4.08 -26.55
CA GLY A 81 1.98 5.03 -27.66
C GLY A 81 1.23 6.32 -27.29
N ARG A 82 1.89 7.48 -27.48
CA ARG A 82 1.48 8.90 -27.25
C ARG A 82 0.84 9.17 -25.87
N SER A 83 1.12 10.36 -25.31
CA SER A 83 0.59 10.81 -24.01
C SER A 83 -0.89 10.45 -23.88
N SER A 84 -1.19 9.45 -23.07
CA SER A 84 -2.56 9.03 -22.86
C SER A 84 -3.21 10.08 -21.99
N ARG A 85 -3.92 11.04 -22.61
CA ARG A 85 -4.82 11.91 -21.87
C ARG A 85 -5.70 11.02 -21.01
N THR A 86 -5.79 11.36 -19.73
CA THR A 86 -6.64 10.62 -18.81
C THR A 86 -8.09 10.91 -19.17
N LEU A 87 -8.84 9.85 -19.46
CA LEU A 87 -10.26 9.92 -19.78
C LEU A 87 -11.02 8.94 -18.90
N PHE A 88 -12.23 9.32 -18.53
CA PHE A 88 -13.21 8.48 -17.85
C PHE A 88 -14.48 8.47 -18.68
N ALA A 89 -15.01 7.30 -18.97
CA ALA A 89 -16.27 7.12 -19.68
C ALA A 89 -17.24 6.32 -18.84
N SER A 90 -18.50 6.69 -18.94
CA SER A 90 -19.68 5.97 -18.42
C SER A 90 -20.83 6.21 -19.39
N ASP A 91 -21.97 5.54 -19.17
CA ASP A 91 -23.14 5.76 -20.01
C ASP A 91 -23.54 7.24 -20.07
N GLY A 92 -23.71 7.76 -21.28
CA GLY A 92 -24.07 9.15 -21.56
C GLY A 92 -23.07 10.24 -21.12
N ARG A 93 -21.86 9.90 -20.66
CA ARG A 93 -20.92 10.90 -20.13
C ARG A 93 -19.44 10.51 -20.27
N VAL A 94 -18.63 11.47 -20.69
CA VAL A 94 -17.16 11.36 -20.72
C VAL A 94 -16.54 12.55 -19.99
N ASP A 95 -15.50 12.28 -19.21
CA ASP A 95 -14.70 13.29 -18.53
C ASP A 95 -13.24 13.16 -18.95
N ALA A 96 -12.62 14.29 -19.26
CA ALA A 96 -11.22 14.38 -19.66
C ALA A 96 -10.44 15.21 -18.64
N VAL A 97 -9.26 14.72 -18.23
CA VAL A 97 -8.32 15.53 -17.46
C VAL A 97 -7.61 16.50 -18.42
N VAL A 98 -7.80 17.79 -18.19
CA VAL A 98 -7.28 18.89 -19.02
C VAL A 98 -6.49 19.89 -18.17
N GLY A 99 -5.87 20.89 -18.80
CA GLY A 99 -5.03 21.90 -18.11
C GLY A 99 -3.54 21.56 -18.09
N PRO A 100 -2.67 22.47 -17.61
CA PRO A 100 -1.24 22.22 -17.42
C PRO A 100 -0.98 21.23 -16.27
N ALA A 101 0.26 20.75 -16.13
CA ALA A 101 0.60 19.68 -15.18
C ALA A 101 0.32 20.04 -13.71
N ASP A 102 0.48 21.30 -13.36
CA ASP A 102 0.32 21.92 -12.05
C ASP A 102 -1.10 22.47 -11.78
N ASP A 103 -1.96 22.55 -12.79
CA ASP A 103 -3.34 23.05 -12.67
C ASP A 103 -4.29 22.24 -13.56
N ARG A 104 -4.50 20.99 -13.15
CA ARG A 104 -5.38 20.05 -13.87
C ARG A 104 -6.82 20.18 -13.39
N THR A 105 -7.76 20.04 -14.33
CA THR A 105 -9.20 19.99 -14.04
C THR A 105 -9.91 18.94 -14.90
N LEU A 106 -11.20 18.69 -14.63
CA LEU A 106 -12.05 17.81 -15.42
C LEU A 106 -12.91 18.62 -16.39
N LEU A 107 -12.83 18.27 -17.67
CA LEU A 107 -13.78 18.70 -18.69
C LEU A 107 -14.79 17.59 -18.91
N THR A 108 -16.07 17.87 -18.67
CA THR A 108 -17.17 16.92 -18.88
C THR A 108 -17.87 17.19 -20.21
N ASP A 109 -18.11 16.14 -20.98
CA ASP A 109 -19.06 16.12 -22.10
C ASP A 109 -20.16 15.07 -21.81
N ALA A 110 -21.41 15.53 -21.79
CA ALA A 110 -22.60 14.71 -21.59
C ALA A 110 -23.65 14.99 -22.69
N ASP A 111 -23.20 15.54 -23.82
CA ASP A 111 -24.03 15.79 -24.99
C ASP A 111 -24.41 14.44 -25.63
N PRO A 112 -25.71 14.11 -25.76
CA PRO A 112 -26.15 12.81 -26.28
C PRO A 112 -25.68 12.53 -27.71
N ASP A 113 -25.35 13.58 -28.48
CA ASP A 113 -24.88 13.44 -29.86
C ASP A 113 -23.36 13.16 -29.94
N ARG A 114 -22.60 13.40 -28.86
CA ARG A 114 -21.13 13.22 -28.83
C ARG A 114 -20.65 12.18 -27.82
N ALA A 115 -21.28 12.11 -26.66
CA ALA A 115 -20.84 11.26 -25.55
C ALA A 115 -20.75 9.76 -25.92
N PRO A 116 -21.68 9.16 -26.70
CA PRO A 116 -21.58 7.76 -27.07
C PRO A 116 -20.31 7.45 -27.88
N ALA A 117 -20.03 8.24 -28.93
CA ALA A 117 -18.84 8.04 -29.76
C ALA A 117 -17.54 8.25 -28.97
N ALA A 118 -17.53 9.22 -28.03
CA ALA A 118 -16.39 9.44 -27.15
C ALA A 118 -16.19 8.28 -26.17
N ALA A 119 -17.27 7.70 -25.63
CA ALA A 119 -17.22 6.54 -24.74
C ALA A 119 -16.70 5.30 -25.48
N GLU A 120 -17.19 5.05 -26.71
CA GLU A 120 -16.70 3.96 -27.57
C GLU A 120 -15.19 4.08 -27.84
N ALA A 121 -14.68 5.29 -28.07
CA ALA A 121 -13.25 5.52 -28.26
C ALA A 121 -12.43 5.21 -26.99
N VAL A 122 -12.97 5.50 -25.81
CA VAL A 122 -12.35 5.15 -24.52
C VAL A 122 -12.36 3.63 -24.31
N ASP A 123 -13.47 2.96 -24.60
CA ASP A 123 -13.59 1.50 -24.55
C ASP A 123 -12.59 0.81 -25.50
N ALA A 124 -12.51 1.26 -26.76
CA ALA A 124 -11.57 0.71 -27.74
C ALA A 124 -10.11 0.86 -27.27
N ARG A 125 -9.79 1.99 -26.62
CA ARG A 125 -8.45 2.20 -26.05
C ARG A 125 -8.16 1.26 -24.89
N PHE A 126 -9.15 0.97 -24.04
CA PHE A 126 -9.00 -0.03 -22.98
C PHE A 126 -8.82 -1.43 -23.57
N GLU A 127 -9.62 -1.80 -24.58
CA GLU A 127 -9.56 -3.13 -25.20
C GLU A 127 -8.26 -3.38 -25.97
N ALA A 128 -7.63 -2.32 -26.50
CA ALA A 128 -6.31 -2.39 -27.14
C ALA A 128 -5.13 -2.50 -26.14
N ALA A 129 -5.36 -2.33 -24.84
CA ALA A 129 -4.33 -2.43 -23.82
C ALA A 129 -4.13 -3.89 -23.36
N ASP A 130 -2.92 -4.21 -22.93
CA ASP A 130 -2.56 -5.54 -22.42
C ASP A 130 -3.05 -5.76 -20.99
N THR A 131 -3.19 -7.01 -20.56
CA THR A 131 -3.53 -7.29 -19.16
C THR A 131 -2.39 -6.85 -18.23
N ALA A 132 -2.71 -6.06 -17.19
CA ALA A 132 -1.70 -5.62 -16.24
C ALA A 132 -1.20 -6.78 -15.37
N THR A 133 0.12 -6.90 -15.25
CA THR A 133 0.78 -7.83 -14.32
C THR A 133 1.32 -7.05 -13.12
N ILE A 134 0.58 -7.07 -12.02
CA ILE A 134 0.97 -6.37 -10.78
C ILE A 134 1.88 -7.30 -9.97
N ARG A 135 3.12 -6.88 -9.72
CA ARG A 135 4.10 -7.67 -8.95
C ARG A 135 3.77 -7.76 -7.47
N MET A 136 3.13 -6.73 -6.90
CA MET A 136 2.71 -6.71 -5.50
C MET A 136 1.61 -7.77 -5.27
N PRO A 137 1.64 -8.54 -4.16
CA PRO A 137 0.61 -9.51 -3.86
C PRO A 137 -0.72 -8.84 -3.53
N SER A 138 -1.83 -9.56 -3.77
CA SER A 138 -3.14 -9.17 -3.23
C SER A 138 -3.11 -9.19 -1.69
N ARG A 139 -3.93 -8.36 -1.05
CA ARG A 139 -4.02 -8.30 0.42
C ARG A 139 -4.42 -9.65 1.00
N THR A 140 -5.35 -10.36 0.36
CA THR A 140 -5.78 -11.70 0.77
C THR A 140 -4.62 -12.70 0.74
N ARG A 141 -3.81 -12.72 -0.33
CA ARG A 141 -2.63 -13.59 -0.43
C ARG A 141 -1.58 -13.23 0.62
N LEU A 142 -1.30 -11.93 0.76
CA LEU A 142 -0.34 -11.40 1.71
C LEU A 142 -0.69 -11.80 3.15
N LEU A 143 -1.94 -11.61 3.57
CA LEU A 143 -2.41 -11.93 4.92
C LEU A 143 -2.46 -13.44 5.15
N SER A 144 -2.89 -14.23 4.16
CA SER A 144 -2.88 -15.69 4.26
C SER A 144 -1.46 -16.24 4.45
N ALA A 145 -0.48 -15.70 3.71
CA ALA A 145 0.92 -16.09 3.86
C ALA A 145 1.48 -15.65 5.23
N ALA A 146 1.07 -14.48 5.72
CA ALA A 146 1.50 -14.00 7.04
C ALA A 146 1.04 -14.93 8.16
N ARG A 147 -0.21 -15.41 8.12
CA ARG A 147 -0.72 -16.39 9.08
C ARG A 147 0.07 -17.70 9.08
N GLY A 148 0.50 -18.15 7.90
CA GLY A 148 1.25 -19.39 7.75
C GLY A 148 2.71 -19.31 8.19
N THR A 149 3.38 -18.18 7.97
CA THR A 149 4.81 -18.03 8.25
C THR A 149 5.10 -17.34 9.59
N LEU A 150 4.24 -16.42 10.02
CA LEU A 150 4.40 -15.63 11.24
C LEU A 150 3.39 -16.10 12.30
N ASP A 151 2.28 -15.39 12.47
CA ASP A 151 1.13 -15.83 13.27
C ASP A 151 -0.15 -15.07 12.90
N ASP A 152 -1.29 -15.52 13.44
CA ASP A 152 -2.58 -14.88 13.24
C ASP A 152 -2.61 -13.44 13.77
N ARG A 153 -1.93 -13.18 14.91
CA ARG A 153 -1.91 -11.85 15.54
C ARG A 153 -1.25 -10.80 14.65
N PHE A 154 -0.09 -11.12 14.08
CA PHE A 154 0.58 -10.24 13.13
C PHE A 154 -0.29 -10.01 11.88
N ALA A 155 -0.91 -11.07 11.35
CA ALA A 155 -1.75 -10.95 10.17
C ALA A 155 -2.98 -10.07 10.43
N ASP A 156 -3.64 -10.24 11.57
CA ASP A 156 -4.84 -9.47 11.93
C ASP A 156 -4.52 -8.00 12.24
N ASP A 157 -3.40 -7.72 12.92
CA ASP A 157 -2.93 -6.34 13.15
C ASP A 157 -2.53 -5.68 11.82
N LEU A 158 -1.84 -6.39 10.92
CA LEU A 158 -1.51 -5.89 9.59
C LEU A 158 -2.77 -5.64 8.75
N ALA A 159 -3.76 -6.52 8.80
CA ALA A 159 -5.05 -6.34 8.13
C ALA A 159 -5.76 -5.08 8.65
N THR A 160 -5.75 -4.88 9.97
CA THR A 160 -6.32 -3.70 10.61
C THR A 160 -5.60 -2.43 10.17
N VAL A 161 -4.27 -2.39 10.20
CA VAL A 161 -3.47 -1.25 9.72
C VAL A 161 -3.76 -0.97 8.23
N LEU A 162 -3.77 -1.98 7.37
CA LEU A 162 -4.07 -1.81 5.94
C LEU A 162 -5.51 -1.36 5.67
N SER A 163 -6.44 -1.59 6.61
CA SER A 163 -7.82 -1.11 6.52
C SER A 163 -7.97 0.37 6.86
N THR A 164 -7.10 0.91 7.73
CA THR A 164 -7.06 2.35 8.04
C THR A 164 -6.32 3.13 6.95
N LEU A 165 -5.44 2.46 6.21
CA LEU A 165 -4.80 2.99 5.02
C LEU A 165 -5.75 2.94 3.82
N GLY A 166 -6.24 4.11 3.41
CA GLY A 166 -6.88 4.29 2.11
C GLY A 166 -5.95 3.94 0.94
N THR A 167 -6.37 4.21 -0.29
CA THR A 167 -5.53 3.97 -1.48
C THR A 167 -4.69 5.18 -1.91
N GLY A 168 -4.83 6.32 -1.23
CA GLY A 168 -4.14 7.57 -1.56
C GLY A 168 -2.61 7.52 -1.46
N PRO A 169 -1.90 8.50 -2.07
CA PRO A 169 -0.46 8.59 -2.01
C PRO A 169 0.03 8.90 -0.58
N ALA A 170 1.07 8.19 -0.16
CA ALA A 170 1.98 8.50 0.96
C ALA A 170 1.51 8.30 2.42
N PRO A 171 1.49 7.05 2.89
CA PRO A 171 1.98 6.77 4.24
C PRO A 171 3.23 5.87 4.32
N LEU A 172 3.65 5.24 3.21
CA LEU A 172 4.70 4.19 3.24
C LEU A 172 5.46 4.10 1.91
N ASP A 173 5.79 5.24 1.28
CA ASP A 173 6.68 5.19 0.12
C ASP A 173 8.11 4.80 0.53
N ARG A 174 8.87 4.22 -0.39
CA ARG A 174 10.24 3.75 -0.14
C ARG A 174 11.30 4.83 -0.41
N SER A 175 10.93 6.12 -0.40
CA SER A 175 11.87 7.23 -0.63
C SER A 175 12.48 7.76 0.67
N GLY A 176 11.80 7.57 1.79
CA GLY A 176 12.25 8.00 3.12
C GLY A 176 12.79 6.88 4.00
N ALA A 177 13.25 7.27 5.20
CA ALA A 177 13.65 6.32 6.25
C ALA A 177 12.46 5.59 6.89
N PHE A 178 11.26 6.17 6.79
CA PHE A 178 10.02 5.58 7.25
C PHE A 178 9.21 5.07 6.05
N ASP A 179 9.14 3.75 5.89
CA ASP A 179 8.47 3.11 4.77
C ASP A 179 7.71 1.84 5.20
N ASP A 180 7.23 1.08 4.21
CA ASP A 180 6.55 -0.19 4.43
C ASP A 180 7.40 -1.21 5.20
N ARG A 181 8.72 -1.25 4.97
CA ARG A 181 9.63 -2.14 5.69
C ARG A 181 9.75 -1.73 7.15
N THR A 182 9.80 -0.43 7.44
CA THR A 182 9.78 0.11 8.81
C THR A 182 8.49 -0.30 9.53
N LEU A 183 7.33 -0.19 8.88
CA LEU A 183 6.07 -0.68 9.43
C LEU A 183 6.11 -2.19 9.73
N LEU A 184 6.52 -3.01 8.76
CA LEU A 184 6.52 -4.46 8.89
C LEU A 184 7.47 -4.95 9.98
N VAL A 185 8.65 -4.34 10.12
CA VAL A 185 9.60 -4.67 11.21
C VAL A 185 9.02 -4.26 12.57
N ALA A 186 8.38 -3.10 12.67
CA ALA A 186 7.78 -2.66 13.93
C ALA A 186 6.58 -3.53 14.34
N LEU A 187 5.69 -3.91 13.41
CA LEU A 187 4.62 -4.87 13.67
C LEU A 187 5.18 -6.24 14.09
N ALA A 188 6.23 -6.70 13.43
CA ALA A 188 6.89 -7.94 13.83
C ALA A 188 7.46 -7.87 15.26
N ALA A 189 8.06 -6.74 15.61
CA ALA A 189 8.58 -6.49 16.96
C ALA A 189 7.47 -6.43 18.02
N ARG A 190 6.30 -5.89 17.68
CA ARG A 190 5.10 -5.89 18.54
C ARG A 190 4.65 -7.31 18.91
N HIS A 191 4.89 -8.29 18.03
CA HIS A 191 4.50 -9.69 18.22
C HIS A 191 5.66 -10.64 18.52
N ASP A 192 6.86 -10.13 18.88
CA ASP A 192 8.06 -10.93 19.20
C ASP A 192 8.56 -11.88 18.09
N HIS A 193 8.31 -11.55 16.81
CA HIS A 193 8.72 -12.37 15.67
C HIS A 193 10.22 -12.35 15.41
N LEU A 194 10.75 -13.43 14.81
CA LEU A 194 12.14 -13.42 14.33
C LEU A 194 12.27 -12.52 13.11
N PHE A 195 13.31 -11.71 13.08
CA PHE A 195 13.65 -10.87 11.92
C PHE A 195 13.86 -11.70 10.64
N ALA A 196 14.35 -12.94 10.79
CA ALA A 196 14.54 -13.84 9.68
C ALA A 196 13.23 -14.30 9.05
N ASP A 197 12.22 -14.60 9.85
CA ASP A 197 10.92 -15.09 9.37
C ASP A 197 10.17 -13.96 8.67
N VAL A 198 10.24 -12.73 9.19
CA VAL A 198 9.57 -11.55 8.63
C VAL A 198 10.14 -11.16 7.27
N ARG A 199 11.47 -11.10 7.16
CA ARG A 199 12.12 -10.80 5.88
C ARG A 199 11.87 -11.92 4.87
N GLU A 200 11.86 -13.18 5.32
CA GLU A 200 11.60 -14.34 4.48
C GLU A 200 10.19 -14.32 3.91
N TRP A 201 9.19 -14.19 4.79
CA TRP A 201 7.81 -14.00 4.40
C TRP A 201 7.66 -12.85 3.39
N ALA A 202 8.23 -11.66 3.68
CA ALA A 202 8.06 -10.51 2.82
C ALA A 202 8.69 -10.68 1.41
N ASP A 203 9.80 -11.41 1.30
CA ASP A 203 10.43 -11.72 0.02
C ASP A 203 9.64 -12.79 -0.74
N ASP A 204 9.25 -13.87 -0.05
CA ASP A 204 8.55 -15.00 -0.65
C ASP A 204 7.17 -14.61 -1.22
N VAL A 205 6.48 -13.64 -0.59
CA VAL A 205 5.21 -13.11 -1.13
C VAL A 205 5.40 -11.99 -2.16
N GLY A 206 6.62 -11.49 -2.34
CA GLY A 206 6.95 -10.45 -3.32
C GLY A 206 6.73 -9.00 -2.86
N ILE A 207 6.77 -8.71 -1.55
CA ILE A 207 6.72 -7.32 -1.04
C ILE A 207 8.06 -6.62 -1.30
N ALA A 208 9.15 -7.17 -0.76
CA ALA A 208 10.48 -6.58 -0.88
C ALA A 208 11.59 -7.63 -0.59
N PRO A 209 12.77 -7.50 -1.22
CA PRO A 209 13.87 -8.45 -1.00
C PRO A 209 14.39 -8.46 0.44
N LYS A 210 14.80 -9.64 0.95
CA LYS A 210 15.23 -9.85 2.36
C LYS A 210 16.28 -8.84 2.84
N GLN A 211 17.24 -8.48 1.98
CA GLN A 211 18.35 -7.57 2.30
C GLN A 211 17.89 -6.13 2.59
N THR A 212 16.73 -5.73 2.09
CA THR A 212 16.23 -4.36 2.18
C THR A 212 15.66 -4.00 3.56
N PHE A 213 15.41 -5.00 4.41
CA PHE A 213 14.86 -4.84 5.76
C PHE A 213 15.90 -4.45 6.80
N SER A 214 17.19 -4.65 6.52
CA SER A 214 18.25 -4.37 7.50
C SER A 214 18.34 -2.88 7.87
N ALA A 215 18.08 -2.00 6.91
CA ALA A 215 18.06 -0.55 7.13
C ALA A 215 16.89 -0.13 8.04
N ALA A 216 15.68 -0.64 7.75
CA ALA A 216 14.49 -0.39 8.56
C ALA A 216 14.67 -0.86 10.03
N ARG A 217 15.22 -2.06 10.22
CA ARG A 217 15.54 -2.59 11.56
C ARG A 217 16.52 -1.67 12.31
N ARG A 218 17.64 -1.29 11.67
CA ARG A 218 18.62 -0.39 12.29
C ARG A 218 18.02 0.97 12.65
N ALA A 219 17.20 1.54 11.77
CA ALA A 219 16.56 2.83 12.01
C ALA A 219 15.64 2.82 13.23
N LEU A 220 14.94 1.69 13.49
CA LEU A 220 14.12 1.48 14.68
C LEU A 220 14.96 1.22 15.94
N GLU A 221 16.07 0.48 15.82
CA GLU A 221 17.02 0.21 16.91
C GLU A 221 17.71 1.49 17.40
N GLU A 222 18.22 2.31 16.48
CA GLU A 222 18.92 3.57 16.76
C GLU A 222 18.01 4.61 17.45
N ARG A 223 16.69 4.46 17.27
CA ARG A 223 15.65 5.28 17.91
C ARG A 223 15.11 4.69 19.21
N GLY A 224 15.58 3.50 19.62
CA GLY A 224 15.12 2.82 20.82
C GLY A 224 13.67 2.33 20.77
N LEU A 225 13.10 2.19 19.57
CA LEU A 225 11.71 1.74 19.39
C LEU A 225 11.60 0.21 19.35
N VAL A 226 12.63 -0.45 18.83
CA VAL A 226 12.73 -1.91 18.72
C VAL A 226 14.11 -2.37 19.20
N GLU A 227 14.15 -3.49 19.90
CA GLU A 227 15.38 -4.21 20.23
C GLU A 227 15.46 -5.53 19.45
N SER A 228 16.69 -5.97 19.18
CA SER A 228 16.97 -7.28 18.57
C SER A 228 17.70 -8.17 19.56
N ILE A 229 17.02 -9.18 20.06
CA ILE A 229 17.58 -10.16 20.99
C ILE A 229 18.19 -11.30 20.18
N LYS A 230 19.48 -11.60 20.40
CA LYS A 230 20.13 -12.74 19.75
C LYS A 230 19.48 -14.05 20.19
N VAL A 231 19.07 -14.85 19.22
CA VAL A 231 18.56 -16.20 19.42
C VAL A 231 19.61 -17.18 18.93
N PRO A 232 20.18 -18.03 19.82
CA PRO A 232 21.10 -19.08 19.41
C PRO A 232 20.38 -20.07 18.49
N MET A 233 20.90 -20.24 17.27
CA MET A 233 20.37 -21.16 16.28
C MET A 233 21.55 -21.95 15.71
N GLY A 234 21.83 -23.12 16.26
CA GLY A 234 22.81 -24.09 15.72
C GLY A 234 24.05 -23.49 15.05
N VAL A 235 24.40 -24.02 13.87
CA VAL A 235 25.48 -23.50 13.01
C VAL A 235 24.87 -22.55 11.97
N GLY A 236 25.24 -21.27 11.98
CA GLY A 236 24.72 -20.27 11.04
C GLY A 236 24.86 -18.83 11.55
N ARG A 237 24.28 -17.87 10.80
CA ARG A 237 24.16 -16.47 11.29
C ARG A 237 23.12 -16.44 12.41
N PRO A 238 23.38 -15.76 13.54
CA PRO A 238 22.42 -15.68 14.63
C PRO A 238 21.12 -15.01 14.14
N ASN A 239 19.98 -15.61 14.51
CA ASN A 239 18.69 -14.98 14.32
C ASN A 239 18.46 -13.93 15.40
N TYR A 240 17.66 -12.92 15.06
CA TYR A 240 17.30 -11.85 15.98
C TYR A 240 15.81 -11.92 16.23
N ARG A 241 15.40 -12.07 17.48
CA ARG A 241 14.03 -11.83 17.91
C ARG A 241 13.83 -10.33 18.01
N LEU A 242 12.87 -9.81 17.24
CA LEU A 242 12.48 -8.41 17.30
C LEU A 242 11.55 -8.20 18.48
N ARG A 243 11.69 -7.09 19.19
CA ARG A 243 10.82 -6.78 20.31
C ARG A 243 10.58 -5.28 20.43
N ALA A 244 9.32 -4.88 20.54
CA ALA A 244 8.96 -3.50 20.79
C ALA A 244 9.44 -3.08 22.19
N VAL A 245 10.16 -1.96 22.26
CA VAL A 245 10.68 -1.40 23.51
C VAL A 245 9.72 -0.33 24.05
N ASP A 246 9.25 0.54 23.16
CA ASP A 246 8.31 1.59 23.54
C ASP A 246 6.94 1.01 23.88
N GLU A 247 6.43 1.38 25.05
CA GLU A 247 5.15 0.91 25.57
C GLU A 247 3.97 1.20 24.66
N THR A 248 4.00 2.36 24.02
CA THR A 248 2.97 2.79 23.08
C THR A 248 2.83 1.77 21.95
N LEU A 249 3.94 1.26 21.42
CA LEU A 249 3.92 0.36 20.26
C LEU A 249 3.25 -0.99 20.54
N TYR A 250 3.38 -1.51 21.75
CA TYR A 250 2.75 -2.78 22.10
C TYR A 250 1.42 -2.68 22.83
N ARG A 251 1.02 -1.48 23.28
CA ARG A 251 -0.30 -1.25 23.92
C ARG A 251 -1.32 -0.59 23.00
N VAL A 252 -0.89 0.18 22.01
CA VAL A 252 -1.80 0.89 21.10
C VAL A 252 -2.68 -0.07 20.32
N ASP A 253 -3.94 0.30 20.06
CA ASP A 253 -4.80 -0.46 19.16
C ASP A 253 -4.19 -0.54 17.75
N ALA A 254 -4.37 -1.68 17.07
CA ALA A 254 -3.77 -1.90 15.75
C ALA A 254 -4.15 -0.81 14.73
N GLY A 255 -5.38 -0.29 14.78
CA GLY A 255 -5.83 0.81 13.91
C GLY A 255 -5.11 2.15 14.16
N ARG A 256 -4.48 2.33 15.32
CA ARG A 256 -3.69 3.51 15.70
C ARG A 256 -2.18 3.24 15.70
N PHE A 257 -1.76 2.01 15.41
CA PHE A 257 -0.36 1.61 15.42
C PHE A 257 0.50 2.43 14.47
N LEU A 258 0.10 2.57 13.20
CA LEU A 258 0.90 3.29 12.22
C LEU A 258 1.06 4.80 12.56
N PRO A 259 0.01 5.55 12.91
CA PRO A 259 0.16 6.93 13.39
C PRO A 259 1.10 7.04 14.60
N ALA A 260 0.93 6.18 15.62
CA ALA A 260 1.77 6.20 16.81
C ALA A 260 3.23 5.87 16.49
N LEU A 261 3.47 4.86 15.65
CA LEU A 261 4.80 4.48 15.19
C LEU A 261 5.49 5.62 14.45
N ARG A 262 4.76 6.35 13.59
CA ARG A 262 5.31 7.50 12.86
C ARG A 262 5.68 8.63 13.81
N GLU A 263 4.77 9.01 14.70
CA GLU A 263 5.00 10.07 15.69
C GLU A 263 6.25 9.78 16.53
N LEU A 264 6.39 8.55 17.02
CA LEU A 264 7.57 8.11 17.76
C LEU A 264 8.84 8.10 16.90
N PHE A 265 8.74 7.65 15.64
CA PHE A 265 9.88 7.59 14.72
C PHE A 265 10.42 8.98 14.37
N GLU A 266 9.55 9.97 14.23
CA GLU A 266 9.88 11.36 13.95
C GLU A 266 10.38 12.10 15.19
N ALA A 267 9.82 11.82 16.37
CA ALA A 267 10.24 12.42 17.64
C ALA A 267 11.60 11.88 18.14
N ALA A 268 11.94 10.64 17.79
CA ALA A 268 13.19 10.02 18.22
C ALA A 268 14.39 10.52 17.39
N ASP A 269 15.30 11.24 18.07
CA ASP A 269 16.56 11.71 17.50
C ASP A 269 17.52 10.52 17.30
N PRO A 270 17.97 10.20 16.07
CA PRO A 270 18.88 9.08 15.80
C PRO A 270 20.24 9.35 16.47
N GLY A 271 20.44 8.80 17.66
CA GLY A 271 21.69 8.94 18.41
C GLY A 271 21.57 9.11 19.92
N ARG A 272 20.37 9.31 20.49
CA ARG A 272 20.20 9.41 21.96
C ARG A 272 20.07 8.05 22.68
N ALA A 273 19.79 6.96 21.97
CA ALA A 273 19.71 5.62 22.55
C ALA A 273 21.10 4.96 22.64
N GLY A 274 22.00 5.59 23.40
CA GLY A 274 23.40 5.19 23.53
C GLY A 274 23.88 5.06 24.97
N VAL A 275 23.00 4.84 25.95
CA VAL A 275 23.42 4.47 27.31
C VAL A 275 22.42 3.46 27.89
N GLY A 276 22.80 2.18 27.85
CA GLY A 276 22.33 1.12 28.75
C GLY A 276 20.85 1.17 29.13
N GLY A 277 19.96 0.84 28.18
CA GLY A 277 18.59 0.48 28.49
C GLY A 277 18.59 -0.74 29.41
N ARG A 278 18.44 -0.47 30.72
CA ARG A 278 18.10 -1.38 31.82
C ARG A 278 17.33 -2.60 31.27
N ARG A 279 17.76 -3.84 31.55
CA ARG A 279 17.06 -5.07 31.10
C ARG A 279 15.55 -4.94 31.33
N ILE A 280 14.80 -4.56 30.29
CA ILE A 280 13.34 -4.48 30.32
C ILE A 280 12.88 -5.91 30.05
N ASP A 281 12.58 -6.60 31.13
CA ASP A 281 11.68 -7.76 31.18
C ASP A 281 11.73 -8.69 29.95
N ASP A 282 12.50 -9.77 30.06
CA ASP A 282 12.72 -10.74 28.97
C ASP A 282 11.45 -11.52 28.57
N ARG A 283 10.34 -11.38 29.31
CA ARG A 283 9.06 -12.00 28.99
C ARG A 283 8.54 -11.52 27.64
N PRO A 284 7.82 -12.38 26.88
CA PRO A 284 7.09 -11.94 25.69
C PRO A 284 6.28 -10.68 25.97
N VAL A 285 6.14 -9.81 24.97
CA VAL A 285 5.52 -8.49 25.09
C VAL A 285 4.11 -8.58 25.68
N TRP A 286 3.37 -9.67 25.41
CA TRP A 286 2.03 -9.94 25.96
C TRP A 286 2.00 -10.41 27.42
N ASP A 287 3.13 -10.84 27.99
CA ASP A 287 3.27 -11.25 29.41
C ASP A 287 3.71 -10.08 30.30
N ARG A 288 4.01 -8.92 29.70
CA ARG A 288 4.28 -7.67 30.41
C ARG A 288 2.94 -7.11 30.91
N ARG A 289 2.81 -6.97 32.24
CA ARG A 289 1.53 -6.78 32.96
C ARG A 289 0.62 -5.70 32.32
N ARG A 290 -0.70 -6.00 32.32
CA ARG A 290 -1.79 -5.03 32.12
C ARG A 290 -1.75 -3.94 33.20
#